data_AF-A0A3A8QEB3-F1
#
_entry.id   AF-A0A3A8QEB3-F1
#
_cell.length_a   1.000
_cell.length_b   1.000
_cell.length_c   1.000
_cell.angle_alpha   90.00
_cell.angle_beta   90.00
_cell.angle_gamma   90.00
#
_symmetry.space_group_name_H-M   'P 1'
#
loop_
_entity.id
_entity.type
_entity.pdbx_description
1 polymer ?
#
loop_
_entity_poly.entity_id
_entity_poly.type
_entity_poly.pdbx_seq_one_letter_code
_entity_poly.pdbx_strand_id
1 'polypeptide(L)'
;MRHKLLFTACLIFPLMGALLSTPAMADPWYGETPDLALRSCQHLYAMGVRRSGVYFLKPDGTQALTTYCDMETQGGGWAMVYNSVLGTNTTDFWNIPYADRLGRRGRASLDSNFYDGSLYTYRKTEFVDSVRYMDVVEDLRGKTVILFTARIDGFNTSTMRFQGPQQIGDGSSAVYSRQFASGWASPDYDGDATPVVQCSANYANVTQHYDGCWVYNLGADAELPVEDGRVGPHLNSSVAVERGLVTDGTVHTRVRRITRFVRW
;
A
#
# COMPACT_ATOMS: atom_id res chain seq x y z
N MET A 1 75.14 -45.54 -30.54
CA MET A 1 73.89 -45.80 -31.29
C MET A 1 72.78 -44.99 -30.65
N ARG A 2 72.15 -44.08 -31.42
CA ARG A 2 71.21 -43.06 -30.92
C ARG A 2 69.80 -43.66 -30.80
N HIS A 3 69.23 -43.69 -29.60
CA HIS A 3 67.78 -43.88 -29.41
C HIS A 3 67.10 -42.50 -29.32
N LYS A 4 66.25 -42.20 -30.30
CA LYS A 4 65.34 -41.06 -30.26
C LYS A 4 64.10 -41.46 -29.45
N LEU A 5 63.94 -40.92 -28.25
CA LEU A 5 62.65 -40.93 -27.55
C LEU A 5 61.74 -39.88 -28.19
N LEU A 6 60.58 -40.32 -28.70
CA LEU A 6 59.47 -39.42 -29.02
C LEU A 6 58.73 -39.08 -27.71
N PHE A 7 58.72 -37.79 -27.34
CA PHE A 7 57.81 -37.27 -26.34
C PHE A 7 56.51 -36.82 -27.03
N THR A 8 55.43 -37.55 -26.79
CA THR A 8 54.08 -37.15 -27.19
C THR A 8 53.58 -36.09 -26.23
N ALA A 9 53.37 -34.86 -26.71
CA ALA A 9 52.77 -33.79 -25.92
C ALA A 9 51.27 -34.06 -25.73
N CYS A 10 50.86 -34.31 -24.49
CA CYS A 10 49.45 -34.42 -24.11
C CYS A 10 48.89 -33.01 -23.91
N LEU A 11 48.11 -32.52 -24.88
CA LEU A 11 47.37 -31.26 -24.77
C LEU A 11 46.20 -31.44 -23.81
N ILE A 12 46.35 -30.95 -22.59
CA ILE A 12 45.24 -30.83 -21.62
C ILE A 12 44.44 -29.59 -22.02
N PHE A 13 43.31 -29.78 -22.69
CA PHE A 13 42.30 -28.72 -22.85
C PHE A 13 41.64 -28.48 -21.47
N PRO A 14 41.68 -27.27 -20.91
CA PRO A 14 40.87 -26.97 -19.74
C PRO A 14 39.41 -26.97 -20.20
N LEU A 15 38.63 -27.90 -19.66
CA LEU A 15 37.18 -27.92 -19.81
C LEU A 15 36.66 -26.66 -19.09
N MET A 16 36.48 -25.56 -19.82
CA MET A 16 35.67 -24.43 -19.34
C MET A 16 34.25 -24.97 -19.17
N GLY A 17 33.94 -25.38 -17.95
CA GLY A 17 32.57 -25.72 -17.55
C GLY A 17 31.71 -24.49 -17.81
N ALA A 18 30.85 -24.58 -18.81
CA ALA A 18 29.79 -23.62 -18.99
C ALA A 18 28.99 -23.59 -17.69
N LEU A 19 29.03 -22.47 -16.98
CA LEU A 19 28.04 -22.17 -15.95
C LEU A 19 26.70 -22.19 -16.66
N LEU A 20 25.97 -23.30 -16.52
CA LEU A 20 24.56 -23.37 -16.86
C LEU A 20 23.89 -22.34 -15.96
N SER A 21 23.52 -21.21 -16.57
CA SER A 21 22.63 -20.23 -15.96
C SER A 21 21.41 -20.99 -15.49
N THR A 22 21.24 -21.11 -14.17
CA THR A 22 20.01 -21.64 -13.60
C THR A 22 18.85 -20.85 -14.20
N PRO A 23 17.84 -21.49 -14.82
CA PRO A 23 16.67 -20.76 -15.24
C PRO A 23 16.13 -20.06 -13.99
N ALA A 24 15.86 -18.76 -14.09
CA ALA A 24 15.16 -18.03 -13.05
C ALA A 24 13.94 -18.88 -12.65
N MET A 25 13.92 -19.38 -11.42
CA MET A 25 12.80 -20.19 -10.94
C MET A 25 11.54 -19.37 -11.17
N ALA A 26 10.62 -19.90 -11.98
CA ALA A 26 9.33 -19.26 -12.19
C ALA A 26 8.71 -19.00 -10.82
N ASP A 27 8.07 -17.82 -10.65
CA ASP A 27 7.40 -17.46 -9.41
C ASP A 27 6.45 -18.61 -9.02
N PRO A 28 6.47 -19.10 -7.76
CA PRO A 28 5.56 -20.15 -7.36
C PRO A 28 4.12 -19.66 -7.56
N TRP A 29 3.25 -20.52 -8.10
CA TRP A 29 1.89 -20.20 -8.55
C TRP A 29 0.92 -19.88 -7.38
N TYR A 30 1.42 -19.63 -6.18
CA TYR A 30 0.62 -19.31 -5.01
C TYR A 30 -0.14 -18.00 -5.22
N GLY A 31 -1.41 -17.97 -4.81
CA GLY A 31 -2.26 -16.80 -4.93
C GLY A 31 -2.77 -16.51 -6.34
N GLU A 32 -2.45 -17.32 -7.36
CA GLU A 32 -2.99 -17.14 -8.73
C GLU A 32 -4.46 -17.60 -8.85
N THR A 33 -4.90 -18.50 -7.97
CA THR A 33 -6.28 -19.00 -7.92
C THR A 33 -6.80 -19.08 -6.47
N PRO A 34 -8.13 -19.14 -6.25
CA PRO A 34 -8.70 -19.33 -4.91
C PRO A 34 -8.22 -20.59 -4.16
N ASP A 35 -7.86 -21.65 -4.88
CA ASP A 35 -7.36 -22.91 -4.31
C ASP A 35 -5.91 -22.82 -3.87
N LEU A 36 -5.13 -21.94 -4.51
CA LEU A 36 -3.73 -21.65 -4.18
C LEU A 36 -3.58 -20.42 -3.27
N ALA A 37 -4.69 -19.87 -2.77
CA ALA A 37 -4.71 -18.69 -1.92
C ALA A 37 -4.04 -18.96 -0.56
N LEU A 38 -3.18 -18.04 -0.13
CA LEU A 38 -2.51 -18.07 1.17
C LEU A 38 -3.05 -16.99 2.11
N ARG A 39 -2.68 -17.04 3.38
CA ARG A 39 -3.28 -16.20 4.44
C ARG A 39 -3.10 -14.69 4.22
N SER A 40 -1.96 -14.27 3.70
CA SER A 40 -1.63 -12.85 3.51
C SER A 40 -0.61 -12.68 2.39
N CYS A 41 -0.42 -11.43 1.94
CA CYS A 41 0.69 -11.11 1.04
C CYS A 41 2.04 -11.45 1.67
N GLN A 42 2.18 -11.33 3.00
CA GLN A 42 3.38 -11.75 3.70
C GLN A 42 3.58 -13.27 3.65
N HIS A 43 2.51 -14.07 3.76
CA HIS A 43 2.61 -15.52 3.58
C HIS A 43 3.05 -15.86 2.15
N LEU A 44 2.46 -15.23 1.12
CA LEU A 44 2.92 -15.39 -0.28
C LEU A 44 4.42 -15.05 -0.42
N TYR A 45 4.85 -13.93 0.17
CA TYR A 45 6.26 -13.53 0.16
C TYR A 45 7.17 -14.54 0.87
N ALA A 46 6.76 -15.06 2.03
CA ALA A 46 7.49 -16.12 2.73
C ALA A 46 7.64 -17.40 1.89
N MET A 47 6.66 -17.69 1.03
CA MET A 47 6.67 -18.84 0.12
C MET A 47 7.44 -18.61 -1.19
N GLY A 48 8.09 -17.46 -1.36
CA GLY A 48 8.94 -17.18 -2.51
C GLY A 48 8.28 -16.34 -3.60
N VAL A 49 7.03 -15.89 -3.43
CA VAL A 49 6.39 -14.96 -4.38
C VAL A 49 7.10 -13.61 -4.32
N ARG A 50 7.59 -13.10 -5.46
CA ARG A 50 8.39 -11.86 -5.50
C ARG A 50 7.82 -10.77 -6.38
N ARG A 51 6.93 -11.09 -7.32
CA ARG A 51 6.35 -10.08 -8.20
C ARG A 51 5.19 -9.38 -7.52
N SER A 52 5.15 -8.06 -7.58
CA SER A 52 3.97 -7.31 -7.16
C SER A 52 2.82 -7.57 -8.13
N GLY A 53 1.59 -7.64 -7.62
CA GLY A 53 0.44 -8.03 -8.43
C GLY A 53 -0.81 -8.29 -7.62
N VAL A 54 -1.91 -8.62 -8.30
CA VAL A 54 -3.16 -8.98 -7.63
C VAL A 54 -3.17 -10.48 -7.35
N TYR A 55 -3.37 -10.86 -6.09
CA TYR A 55 -3.39 -12.25 -5.65
C TYR A 55 -4.65 -12.58 -4.88
N PHE A 56 -5.04 -13.85 -4.90
CA PHE A 56 -6.02 -14.44 -4.01
C PHE A 56 -5.40 -14.71 -2.64
N LEU A 57 -6.06 -14.18 -1.60
CA LEU A 57 -5.74 -14.41 -0.20
C LEU A 57 -6.90 -15.15 0.48
N LYS A 58 -6.59 -15.99 1.46
CA LYS A 58 -7.58 -16.68 2.30
C LYS A 58 -7.20 -16.52 3.79
N PRO A 59 -7.37 -15.31 4.37
CA PRO A 59 -6.84 -14.99 5.70
C PRO A 59 -7.35 -15.93 6.80
N ASP A 60 -8.66 -16.20 6.77
CA ASP A 60 -9.34 -17.08 7.74
C ASP A 60 -9.38 -18.55 7.30
N GLY A 61 -8.75 -18.89 6.17
CA GLY A 61 -8.72 -20.26 5.65
C GLY A 61 -10.03 -20.73 4.97
N THR A 62 -11.06 -19.89 4.90
CA THR A 62 -12.38 -20.23 4.32
C THR A 62 -12.63 -19.53 2.98
N GLN A 63 -12.95 -18.23 3.00
CA GLN A 63 -13.30 -17.46 1.82
C GLN A 63 -12.08 -16.74 1.24
N ALA A 64 -11.88 -16.90 -0.08
CA ALA A 64 -10.84 -16.16 -0.79
C ALA A 64 -11.30 -14.73 -1.11
N LEU A 65 -10.39 -13.76 -0.96
CA LEU A 65 -10.52 -12.39 -1.43
C LEU A 65 -9.33 -12.04 -2.32
N THR A 66 -9.45 -11.01 -3.15
CA THR A 66 -8.31 -10.52 -3.96
C THR A 66 -7.80 -9.19 -3.44
N THR A 67 -6.49 -8.99 -3.46
CA THR A 67 -5.91 -7.66 -3.22
C THR A 67 -4.59 -7.53 -3.98
N TYR A 68 -4.13 -6.30 -4.16
CA TYR A 68 -2.81 -6.03 -4.70
C TYR A 68 -1.77 -6.26 -3.60
N CYS A 69 -0.83 -7.16 -3.84
CA CYS A 69 0.35 -7.35 -3.01
C CYS A 69 1.53 -6.57 -3.59
N ASP A 70 2.08 -5.64 -2.81
CA ASP A 70 3.39 -5.07 -3.04
C ASP A 70 4.45 -6.00 -2.42
N MET A 71 5.23 -6.63 -3.30
CA MET A 71 6.27 -7.60 -2.95
C MET A 71 7.68 -7.00 -2.99
N GLU A 72 7.82 -5.70 -3.25
CA GLU A 72 9.10 -5.05 -3.50
C GLU A 72 9.44 -4.02 -2.42
N THR A 73 8.48 -3.16 -2.06
CA THR A 73 8.69 -2.05 -1.13
C THR A 73 8.94 -2.56 0.28
N GLN A 74 9.98 -2.06 0.95
CA GLN A 74 10.29 -2.35 2.36
C GLN A 74 10.28 -3.86 2.71
N GLY A 75 10.83 -4.69 1.82
CA GLY A 75 10.92 -6.14 2.00
C GLY A 75 9.65 -6.91 1.63
N GLY A 76 8.68 -6.27 0.97
CA GLY A 76 7.49 -6.92 0.42
C GLY A 76 6.50 -7.43 1.46
N GLY A 77 5.52 -8.18 0.95
CA GLY A 77 4.48 -8.82 1.74
C GLY A 77 3.32 -7.88 2.14
N TRP A 78 3.15 -6.77 1.44
CA TRP A 78 2.21 -5.71 1.76
C TRP A 78 0.91 -5.86 0.97
N ALA A 79 -0.23 -5.97 1.64
CA ALA A 79 -1.54 -5.98 0.99
C ALA A 79 -2.16 -4.59 0.93
N MET A 80 -2.71 -4.21 -0.22
CA MET A 80 -3.38 -2.93 -0.42
C MET A 80 -4.70 -2.90 0.35
N VAL A 81 -4.83 -1.96 1.28
CA VAL A 81 -6.08 -1.66 1.99
C VAL A 81 -6.95 -0.75 1.14
N TYR A 82 -6.33 0.30 0.61
CA TYR A 82 -7.02 1.27 -0.21
C TYR A 82 -6.05 1.94 -1.17
N ASN A 83 -6.59 2.42 -2.29
CA ASN A 83 -5.86 3.17 -3.30
C ASN A 83 -6.75 4.30 -3.84
N SER A 84 -6.29 5.54 -3.79
CA SER A 84 -6.91 6.66 -4.50
C SER A 84 -6.02 7.08 -5.66
N VAL A 85 -6.59 7.13 -6.86
CA VAL A 85 -5.91 7.42 -8.12
C VAL A 85 -6.49 8.68 -8.74
N LEU A 86 -5.61 9.52 -9.28
CA LEU A 86 -5.98 10.73 -9.99
C LEU A 86 -6.93 10.41 -11.15
N GLY A 87 -8.15 10.94 -11.07
CA GLY A 87 -9.17 10.70 -12.07
C GLY A 87 -10.45 11.49 -11.80
N THR A 88 -11.40 11.37 -12.73
CA THR A 88 -12.74 11.94 -12.57
C THR A 88 -13.55 11.12 -11.57
N ASN A 89 -14.35 11.78 -10.73
CA ASN A 89 -15.25 11.16 -9.73
C ASN A 89 -14.53 10.46 -8.57
N THR A 90 -13.30 10.86 -8.25
CA THR A 90 -12.59 10.33 -7.08
C THR A 90 -13.37 10.62 -5.80
N THR A 91 -13.98 11.80 -5.67
CA THR A 91 -14.87 12.17 -4.55
C THR A 91 -16.02 11.19 -4.36
N ASP A 92 -16.74 10.85 -5.44
CA ASP A 92 -17.89 9.92 -5.37
C ASP A 92 -17.46 8.52 -4.94
N PHE A 93 -16.24 8.10 -5.31
CA PHE A 93 -15.67 6.83 -4.87
C PHE A 93 -15.43 6.79 -3.35
N TRP A 94 -14.97 7.90 -2.77
CA TRP A 94 -14.66 7.97 -1.35
C TRP A 94 -15.85 8.34 -0.48
N ASN A 95 -17.01 8.63 -1.04
CA ASN A 95 -18.24 8.74 -0.26
C ASN A 95 -18.71 7.33 0.14
N ILE A 96 -18.22 6.86 1.30
CA ILE A 96 -18.50 5.54 1.87
C ILE A 96 -19.22 5.75 3.21
N PRO A 97 -20.50 5.35 3.34
CA PRO A 97 -21.25 5.44 4.59
C PRO A 97 -20.62 4.61 5.72
N TYR A 98 -20.89 4.97 6.97
CA TYR A 98 -20.31 4.31 8.13
C TYR A 98 -20.70 2.82 8.24
N ALA A 99 -21.91 2.48 7.79
CA ALA A 99 -22.36 1.10 7.74
C ALA A 99 -21.46 0.21 6.84
N ASP A 100 -20.84 0.81 5.82
CA ASP A 100 -20.03 0.12 4.81
C ASP A 100 -18.51 0.22 5.09
N ARG A 101 -18.11 0.74 6.25
CA ARG A 101 -16.69 0.97 6.63
C ARG A 101 -15.80 -0.29 6.69
N LEU A 102 -16.39 -1.49 6.71
CA LEU A 102 -15.64 -2.75 6.62
C LEU A 102 -15.91 -3.47 5.29
N GLY A 103 -16.68 -2.83 4.41
CA GLY A 103 -16.99 -3.32 3.09
C GLY A 103 -15.85 -3.10 2.09
N ARG A 104 -16.17 -3.43 0.84
CA ARG A 104 -15.24 -3.38 -0.28
C ARG A 104 -15.83 -2.57 -1.43
N ARG A 105 -15.01 -1.74 -2.07
CA ARG A 105 -15.37 -0.94 -3.23
C ARG A 105 -14.23 -0.93 -4.26
N GLY A 106 -14.59 -1.01 -5.53
CA GLY A 106 -13.62 -0.95 -6.63
C GLY A 106 -12.83 -2.24 -6.84
N ARG A 107 -11.88 -2.18 -7.77
CA ARG A 107 -11.00 -3.30 -8.15
C ARG A 107 -9.60 -3.06 -7.59
N ALA A 108 -9.02 -4.08 -6.97
CA ALA A 108 -7.63 -4.02 -6.55
C ALA A 108 -6.73 -3.85 -7.78
N SER A 109 -6.10 -2.68 -7.89
CA SER A 109 -5.09 -2.32 -8.89
C SER A 109 -4.44 -1.02 -8.47
N LEU A 110 -3.21 -0.76 -8.90
CA LEU A 110 -2.59 0.56 -8.74
C LEU A 110 -3.25 1.61 -9.64
N ASP A 111 -3.93 1.20 -10.72
CA ASP A 111 -4.54 2.11 -11.71
C ASP A 111 -6.01 2.44 -11.44
N SER A 112 -6.59 1.96 -10.33
CA SER A 112 -7.98 2.23 -10.01
C SER A 112 -8.19 2.54 -8.53
N ASN A 113 -9.20 3.37 -8.28
CA ASN A 113 -9.72 3.58 -6.93
C ASN A 113 -10.16 2.24 -6.33
N PHE A 114 -9.73 2.00 -5.09
CA PHE A 114 -9.95 0.75 -4.38
C PHE A 114 -10.07 0.99 -2.87
N TYR A 115 -10.95 0.26 -2.22
CA TYR A 115 -11.09 0.21 -0.78
C TYR A 115 -11.53 -1.18 -0.33
N ASP A 116 -10.88 -1.71 0.69
CA ASP A 116 -11.34 -2.90 1.41
C ASP A 116 -11.08 -2.72 2.91
N GLY A 117 -12.11 -2.27 3.62
CA GLY A 117 -12.05 -2.03 5.06
C GLY A 117 -11.91 -3.31 5.89
N SER A 118 -12.23 -4.47 5.33
CA SER A 118 -12.09 -5.75 6.05
C SER A 118 -10.63 -6.06 6.39
N LEU A 119 -9.67 -5.53 5.62
CA LEU A 119 -8.24 -5.73 5.86
C LEU A 119 -7.75 -5.11 7.18
N TYR A 120 -8.46 -4.12 7.74
CA TYR A 120 -8.16 -3.58 9.06
C TYR A 120 -8.43 -4.58 10.20
N THR A 121 -9.22 -5.61 9.94
CA THR A 121 -9.64 -6.59 10.96
C THR A 121 -8.62 -7.70 11.17
N TYR A 122 -7.70 -7.90 10.24
CA TYR A 122 -6.71 -8.98 10.35
C TYR A 122 -5.67 -8.69 11.44
N ARG A 123 -5.11 -9.78 11.96
CA ARG A 123 -4.17 -9.80 13.09
C ARG A 123 -2.89 -10.49 12.66
N LYS A 124 -1.83 -10.32 13.46
CA LYS A 124 -0.53 -10.92 13.16
C LYS A 124 -0.65 -12.43 12.96
N THR A 125 0.01 -12.92 11.94
CA THR A 125 0.24 -14.34 11.67
C THR A 125 1.61 -14.76 12.20
N GLU A 126 1.95 -16.03 12.06
CA GLU A 126 3.29 -16.57 12.31
C GLU A 126 4.38 -15.94 11.42
N PHE A 127 4.01 -15.21 10.36
CA PHE A 127 4.93 -14.60 9.41
C PHE A 127 5.34 -13.15 9.75
N VAL A 128 4.76 -12.56 10.81
CA VAL A 128 5.11 -11.20 11.28
C VAL A 128 5.19 -11.13 12.81
N ASP A 129 5.99 -10.19 13.32
CA ASP A 129 6.07 -9.87 14.76
C ASP A 129 4.94 -8.93 15.22
N SER A 130 4.48 -8.05 14.33
CA SER A 130 3.42 -7.05 14.55
C SER A 130 2.69 -6.77 13.24
N VAL A 131 1.43 -6.34 13.31
CA VAL A 131 0.74 -5.76 12.14
C VAL A 131 1.32 -4.39 11.84
N ARG A 132 1.71 -4.16 10.58
CA ARG A 132 2.32 -2.90 10.13
C ARG A 132 1.53 -2.28 8.99
N TYR A 133 1.59 -0.96 8.89
CA TYR A 133 0.98 -0.17 7.82
C TYR A 133 2.01 0.76 7.21
N MET A 134 1.82 1.08 5.94
CA MET A 134 2.51 2.19 5.29
C MET A 134 1.56 2.88 4.32
N ASP A 135 1.71 4.20 4.21
CA ASP A 135 1.07 4.97 3.16
C ASP A 135 2.13 5.41 2.15
N VAL A 136 1.86 5.20 0.86
CA VAL A 136 2.74 5.51 -0.26
C VAL A 136 2.04 6.50 -1.16
N VAL A 137 2.77 7.53 -1.58
CA VAL A 137 2.30 8.53 -2.55
C VAL A 137 3.12 8.43 -3.83
N GLU A 138 2.49 8.72 -4.96
CA GLU A 138 3.12 8.85 -6.27
C GLU A 138 2.82 10.23 -6.85
N ASP A 139 3.86 11.02 -7.15
CA ASP A 139 3.67 12.35 -7.75
C ASP A 139 3.28 12.30 -9.24
N LEU A 140 2.97 13.46 -9.81
CA LEU A 140 2.56 13.59 -11.22
C LEU A 140 3.65 13.20 -12.22
N ARG A 141 4.90 12.99 -11.78
CA ARG A 141 6.02 12.52 -12.59
C ARG A 141 6.37 11.04 -12.34
N GLY A 142 5.65 10.37 -11.45
CA GLY A 142 5.82 8.94 -11.14
C GLY A 142 6.86 8.64 -10.08
N LYS A 143 7.35 9.63 -9.35
CA LYS A 143 8.20 9.36 -8.18
C LYS A 143 7.32 8.86 -7.04
N THR A 144 7.66 7.72 -6.47
CA THR A 144 6.99 7.14 -5.31
C THR A 144 7.77 7.40 -4.03
N VAL A 145 7.07 7.73 -2.95
CA VAL A 145 7.65 7.91 -1.62
C VAL A 145 6.73 7.32 -0.55
N ILE A 146 7.33 6.66 0.45
CA ILE A 146 6.63 6.25 1.67
C ILE A 146 6.43 7.49 2.54
N LEU A 147 5.17 7.82 2.85
CA LEU A 147 4.80 8.95 3.71
C LEU A 147 5.05 8.63 5.19
N PHE A 148 4.70 7.42 5.63
CA PHE A 148 5.06 6.90 6.95
C PHE A 148 5.01 5.36 6.94
N THR A 149 5.61 4.76 7.96
CA THR A 149 5.35 3.37 8.36
C THR A 149 4.94 3.36 9.83
N ALA A 150 4.02 2.48 10.21
CA ALA A 150 3.56 2.34 11.58
C ALA A 150 3.33 0.87 11.95
N ARG A 151 3.37 0.57 13.25
CA ARG A 151 2.86 -0.68 13.84
C ARG A 151 1.67 -0.40 14.74
N ILE A 152 0.85 -1.41 14.97
CA ILE A 152 -0.32 -1.34 15.84
C ILE A 152 -0.38 -2.56 16.78
N ASP A 153 -1.04 -2.40 17.92
CA ASP A 153 -1.34 -3.48 18.85
C ASP A 153 -2.72 -4.11 18.54
N GLY A 154 -3.62 -3.35 17.94
CA GLY A 154 -4.97 -3.81 17.60
C GLY A 154 -5.78 -2.79 16.82
N PHE A 155 -7.05 -3.12 16.55
CA PHE A 155 -7.96 -2.28 15.77
C PHE A 155 -9.38 -2.42 16.31
N ASN A 156 -10.04 -1.29 16.57
CA ASN A 156 -11.44 -1.24 17.00
C ASN A 156 -12.35 -1.07 15.80
N THR A 157 -13.09 -2.12 15.44
CA THR A 157 -14.01 -2.13 14.29
C THR A 157 -15.24 -1.25 14.45
N SER A 158 -15.57 -0.86 15.68
CA SER A 158 -16.73 -0.01 16.01
C SER A 158 -16.42 1.48 16.00
N THR A 159 -15.14 1.87 16.02
CA THR A 159 -14.71 3.27 15.93
C THR A 159 -13.69 3.50 14.82
N MET A 160 -13.26 2.44 14.14
CA MET A 160 -12.22 2.43 13.11
C MET A 160 -10.88 3.04 13.57
N ARG A 161 -10.61 3.00 14.88
CA ARG A 161 -9.37 3.49 15.50
C ARG A 161 -8.37 2.36 15.70
N PHE A 162 -7.11 2.66 15.40
CA PHE A 162 -5.99 1.79 15.76
C PHE A 162 -5.71 1.85 17.25
N GLN A 163 -5.35 0.72 17.85
CA GLN A 163 -4.94 0.60 19.24
C GLN A 163 -3.41 0.56 19.28
N GLY A 164 -2.82 1.40 20.15
CA GLY A 164 -1.38 1.54 20.27
C GLY A 164 -0.64 1.83 18.95
N PRO A 165 -1.15 2.71 18.06
CA PRO A 165 -0.40 3.04 16.85
C PRO A 165 0.93 3.66 17.24
N GLN A 166 2.01 3.24 16.57
CA GLN A 166 3.35 3.78 16.75
C GLN A 166 4.00 3.95 15.39
N GLN A 167 4.42 5.17 15.07
CA GLN A 167 5.24 5.43 13.91
C GLN A 167 6.59 4.72 14.07
N ILE A 168 7.06 4.08 13.00
CA ILE A 168 8.35 3.40 12.96
C ILE A 168 9.14 3.86 11.72
N GLY A 169 10.44 4.04 11.90
CA GLY A 169 11.32 4.55 10.84
C GLY A 169 11.03 6.01 10.47
N ASP A 170 11.52 6.41 9.30
CA ASP A 170 11.39 7.78 8.80
C ASP A 170 10.02 8.00 8.14
N GLY A 171 9.53 9.24 8.18
CA GLY A 171 8.28 9.63 7.54
C GLY A 171 7.70 10.90 8.13
N SER A 172 6.68 11.45 7.49
CA SER A 172 5.98 12.64 7.97
C SER A 172 5.14 12.30 9.20
N SER A 173 5.56 12.82 10.36
CA SER A 173 4.79 12.70 11.60
C SER A 173 3.43 13.37 11.51
N ALA A 174 3.27 14.38 10.66
CA ALA A 174 1.98 15.02 10.40
C ALA A 174 1.03 14.08 9.65
N VAL A 175 1.52 13.37 8.61
CA VAL A 175 0.70 12.36 7.91
C VAL A 175 0.35 11.23 8.87
N TYR A 176 1.33 10.70 9.62
CA TYR A 176 1.09 9.65 10.60
C TYR A 176 0.02 10.07 11.63
N SER A 177 0.16 11.24 12.25
CA SER A 177 -0.78 11.66 13.31
C SER A 177 -2.18 11.94 12.77
N ARG A 178 -2.28 12.62 11.61
CA ARG A 178 -3.56 13.11 11.09
C ARG A 178 -4.32 12.13 10.21
N GLN A 179 -3.62 11.19 9.58
CA GLN A 179 -4.18 10.29 8.58
C GLN A 179 -4.12 8.82 8.99
N PHE A 180 -3.47 8.49 10.10
CA PHE A 180 -3.36 7.12 10.57
C PHE A 180 -3.71 6.98 12.06
N ALA A 181 -3.01 7.67 12.95
CA ALA A 181 -3.23 7.57 14.39
C ALA A 181 -4.53 8.25 14.86
N SER A 182 -5.20 8.96 13.96
CA SER A 182 -6.47 9.65 14.18
C SER A 182 -7.68 8.72 13.98
N GLY A 183 -8.88 9.29 13.97
CA GLY A 183 -10.11 8.54 13.82
C GLY A 183 -10.67 8.59 12.40
N TRP A 184 -11.47 7.60 12.04
CA TRP A 184 -12.07 7.48 10.72
C TRP A 184 -13.43 8.18 10.70
N ALA A 185 -13.63 9.09 9.76
CA ALA A 185 -14.92 9.77 9.59
C ALA A 185 -15.48 9.57 8.19
N SER A 186 -16.81 9.57 8.13
CA SER A 186 -17.63 9.51 6.92
C SER A 186 -18.70 10.61 6.96
N PRO A 187 -19.47 10.81 5.88
CA PRO A 187 -20.50 11.87 5.85
C PRO A 187 -21.58 11.71 6.92
N ASP A 188 -21.82 10.47 7.37
CA ASP A 188 -22.84 10.06 8.33
C ASP A 188 -22.26 9.65 9.69
N TYR A 189 -20.94 9.77 9.90
CA TYR A 189 -20.29 9.46 11.17
C TYR A 189 -19.08 10.35 11.42
N ASP A 190 -19.17 11.12 12.50
CA ASP A 190 -18.08 11.95 13.00
C ASP A 190 -17.18 11.13 13.93
N GLY A 191 -16.17 10.52 13.34
CA GLY A 191 -15.14 9.77 14.05
C GLY A 191 -13.79 10.46 14.10
N ASP A 192 -13.68 11.68 13.57
CA ASP A 192 -12.42 12.43 13.55
C ASP A 192 -12.04 12.88 14.98
N ALA A 193 -10.90 13.55 15.11
CA ALA A 193 -10.35 13.92 16.42
C ALA A 193 -10.68 15.36 16.84
N THR A 194 -11.31 16.16 15.96
CA THR A 194 -11.62 17.55 16.25
C THR A 194 -13.08 17.71 16.67
N PRO A 195 -13.38 18.41 17.78
CA PRO A 195 -14.77 18.66 18.18
C PRO A 195 -15.41 19.82 17.41
N VAL A 196 -14.67 20.48 16.51
CA VAL A 196 -15.06 21.76 15.90
C VAL A 196 -15.80 21.56 14.58
N VAL A 197 -15.44 20.54 13.81
CA VAL A 197 -15.87 20.39 12.43
C VAL A 197 -15.92 18.92 12.06
N GLN A 198 -17.02 18.45 11.49
CA GLN A 198 -17.08 17.10 10.91
C GLN A 198 -16.30 17.11 9.60
N CYS A 199 -15.07 16.58 9.61
CA CYS A 199 -14.12 16.73 8.51
C CYS A 199 -14.63 16.12 7.20
N SER A 200 -15.20 14.92 7.24
CA SER A 200 -15.72 14.28 6.03
C SER A 200 -16.83 15.11 5.37
N ALA A 201 -17.81 15.59 6.15
CA ALA A 201 -18.93 16.38 5.63
C ALA A 201 -18.48 17.73 5.05
N ASN A 202 -17.44 18.35 5.63
CA ASN A 202 -16.92 19.63 5.15
C ASN A 202 -16.00 19.49 3.93
N TYR A 203 -15.32 18.36 3.78
CA TYR A 203 -14.40 18.09 2.67
C TYR A 203 -15.00 17.09 1.69
N ALA A 204 -16.10 17.53 1.06
CA ALA A 204 -16.77 16.87 -0.06
C ALA A 204 -17.22 15.42 0.21
N ASN A 205 -17.65 15.12 1.44
CA ASN A 205 -18.12 13.79 1.83
C ASN A 205 -17.09 12.67 1.64
N VAL A 206 -15.79 13.00 1.62
CA VAL A 206 -14.72 12.02 1.49
C VAL A 206 -14.53 11.29 2.80
N THR A 207 -14.60 9.97 2.75
CA THR A 207 -14.38 9.07 3.89
C THR A 207 -12.90 8.69 4.00
N GLN A 208 -12.29 8.99 5.15
CA GLN A 208 -10.90 8.61 5.48
C GLN A 208 -10.64 8.80 6.98
N HIS A 209 -9.42 8.49 7.42
CA HIS A 209 -8.91 8.91 8.72
C HIS A 209 -8.64 10.42 8.70
N TYR A 210 -9.15 11.13 9.72
CA TYR A 210 -9.08 12.57 9.89
C TYR A 210 -8.70 12.93 11.33
N ASP A 211 -7.95 14.03 11.48
CA ASP A 211 -7.70 14.71 12.75
C ASP A 211 -8.36 16.09 12.74
N GLY A 212 -7.67 17.15 12.29
CA GLY A 212 -8.23 18.50 12.15
C GLY A 212 -7.69 19.29 10.95
N CYS A 213 -8.12 19.04 9.71
CA CYS A 213 -8.81 17.83 9.28
C CYS A 213 -7.84 16.82 8.67
N TRP A 214 -6.93 17.25 7.79
CA TRP A 214 -6.11 16.31 7.03
C TRP A 214 -4.78 16.90 6.58
N VAL A 215 -3.88 16.03 6.11
CA VAL A 215 -2.62 16.38 5.42
C VAL A 215 -2.65 15.99 3.95
N TYR A 216 -3.38 14.92 3.61
CA TYR A 216 -3.79 14.61 2.25
C TYR A 216 -5.30 14.37 2.21
N ASN A 217 -5.93 14.48 1.05
CA ASN A 217 -7.32 14.08 0.91
C ASN A 217 -7.45 13.11 -0.26
N LEU A 218 -8.18 12.03 -0.02
CA LEU A 218 -8.33 10.97 -1.01
C LEU A 218 -9.20 11.42 -2.17
N GLY A 219 -10.06 12.44 -2.05
CA GLY A 219 -10.92 12.90 -3.16
C GLY A 219 -11.37 14.37 -3.18
N ALA A 220 -11.04 15.19 -2.18
CA ALA A 220 -11.36 16.62 -2.13
C ALA A 220 -10.10 17.47 -2.35
N ASP A 221 -10.26 18.76 -2.68
CA ASP A 221 -9.18 19.66 -3.10
C ASP A 221 -8.71 20.68 -2.03
N ALA A 222 -9.42 20.86 -0.90
CA ALA A 222 -9.11 21.88 0.14
C ALA A 222 -9.04 23.36 -0.30
N GLU A 223 -8.90 23.68 -1.58
CA GLU A 223 -9.03 25.05 -2.07
C GLU A 223 -10.51 25.40 -2.22
N LEU A 224 -10.87 26.68 -2.33
CA LEU A 224 -12.25 27.06 -2.66
C LEU A 224 -12.37 27.17 -4.18
N PRO A 225 -13.32 26.45 -4.83
CA PRO A 225 -14.30 25.52 -4.24
C PRO A 225 -13.67 24.20 -3.76
N VAL A 226 -14.16 23.66 -2.64
CA VAL A 226 -13.67 22.42 -1.98
C VAL A 226 -13.63 21.20 -2.93
N GLU A 227 -14.36 21.29 -4.04
CA GLU A 227 -14.43 20.36 -5.15
C GLU A 227 -14.02 21.10 -6.44
N ASP A 228 -12.90 20.69 -7.06
CA ASP A 228 -12.38 21.21 -8.33
C ASP A 228 -12.80 20.36 -9.54
N GLY A 229 -14.05 19.88 -9.52
CA GLY A 229 -14.56 18.96 -10.55
C GLY A 229 -14.38 17.48 -10.20
N ARG A 230 -14.33 17.16 -8.90
CA ARG A 230 -14.27 15.79 -8.35
C ARG A 230 -12.96 15.06 -8.62
N VAL A 231 -11.86 15.82 -8.66
CA VAL A 231 -10.54 15.30 -8.98
C VAL A 231 -9.74 15.22 -7.67
N GLY A 232 -8.99 14.14 -7.52
CA GLY A 232 -8.12 13.88 -6.38
C GLY A 232 -7.39 12.57 -6.64
N PRO A 233 -6.38 12.19 -5.84
CA PRO A 233 -6.08 12.73 -4.52
C PRO A 233 -5.12 13.94 -4.49
N HIS A 234 -5.12 14.62 -3.35
CA HIS A 234 -4.27 15.78 -3.07
C HIS A 234 -3.41 15.59 -1.84
N LEU A 235 -2.18 16.12 -1.84
CA LEU A 235 -1.24 16.12 -0.71
C LEU A 235 -0.82 17.55 -0.41
N ASN A 236 -0.72 17.92 0.88
CA ASN A 236 -0.17 19.21 1.26
C ASN A 236 1.23 19.44 0.65
N SER A 237 1.38 20.53 -0.09
CA SER A 237 2.58 20.82 -0.88
C SER A 237 3.83 20.98 -0.02
N SER A 238 3.72 21.40 1.24
CA SER A 238 4.88 21.46 2.14
C SER A 238 5.43 20.06 2.45
N VAL A 239 4.55 19.08 2.68
CA VAL A 239 4.93 17.68 2.87
C VAL A 239 5.46 17.08 1.58
N ALA A 240 4.85 17.40 0.44
CA ALA A 240 5.35 16.95 -0.86
C ALA A 240 6.81 17.41 -1.10
N VAL A 241 7.10 18.69 -0.89
CA VAL A 241 8.44 19.27 -1.03
C VAL A 241 9.44 18.66 -0.03
N GLU A 242 9.06 18.51 1.23
CA GLU A 242 9.89 17.86 2.27
C GLU A 242 10.29 16.44 1.86
N ARG A 243 9.38 15.72 1.19
CA ARG A 243 9.59 14.36 0.68
C ARG A 243 10.22 14.33 -0.72
N GLY A 244 10.57 15.49 -1.27
CA GLY A 244 11.22 15.64 -2.57
C GLY A 244 10.35 15.24 -3.75
N LEU A 245 9.03 15.36 -3.62
CA LEU A 245 8.05 15.17 -4.70
C LEU A 245 7.85 16.48 -5.45
N VAL A 246 7.43 16.39 -6.71
CA VAL A 246 7.02 17.61 -7.45
C VAL A 246 5.63 18.07 -7.02
N THR A 247 5.40 19.37 -7.10
CA THR A 247 4.10 20.00 -6.85
C THR A 247 3.58 20.70 -8.11
N ASP A 248 2.28 20.88 -8.23
CA ASP A 248 1.64 21.65 -9.31
C ASP A 248 1.46 23.14 -8.98
N GLY A 249 1.97 23.59 -7.83
CA GLY A 249 1.98 24.98 -7.39
C GLY A 249 0.83 25.39 -6.47
N THR A 250 -0.14 24.51 -6.22
CA THR A 250 -1.25 24.75 -5.28
C THR A 250 -0.82 24.49 -3.82
N VAL A 251 -1.67 24.85 -2.86
CA VAL A 251 -1.41 24.53 -1.43
C VAL A 251 -1.50 23.02 -1.20
N HIS A 252 -2.39 22.34 -1.92
CA HIS A 252 -2.56 20.90 -1.89
C HIS A 252 -2.34 20.35 -3.30
N THR A 253 -1.11 19.95 -3.61
CA THR A 253 -0.78 19.44 -4.94
C THR A 253 -1.56 18.18 -5.27
N ARG A 254 -2.02 18.08 -6.52
CA ARG A 254 -2.47 16.79 -7.06
C ARG A 254 -1.32 15.81 -7.04
N VAL A 255 -1.64 14.56 -6.72
CA VAL A 255 -0.70 13.44 -6.82
C VAL A 255 -1.38 12.35 -7.64
N ARG A 256 -0.59 11.55 -8.37
CA ARG A 256 -1.14 10.49 -9.21
C ARG A 256 -1.86 9.45 -8.37
N ARG A 257 -1.35 9.17 -7.17
CA ARG A 257 -1.88 8.14 -6.31
C ARG A 257 -1.52 8.32 -4.83
N ILE A 258 -2.43 7.94 -3.94
CA ILE A 258 -2.15 7.68 -2.52
C ILE A 258 -2.67 6.30 -2.16
N THR A 259 -1.88 5.48 -1.49
CA THR A 259 -2.23 4.09 -1.19
C THR A 259 -1.80 3.70 0.20
N ARG A 260 -2.70 3.04 0.91
CA ARG A 260 -2.38 2.38 2.18
C ARG A 260 -2.19 0.90 1.95
N PHE A 261 -1.11 0.40 2.53
CA PHE A 261 -0.83 -1.00 2.65
C PHE A 261 -0.84 -1.46 4.10
N VAL A 262 -1.12 -2.75 4.29
CA VAL A 262 -1.02 -3.45 5.57
C VAL A 262 -0.25 -4.75 5.39
N ARG A 263 0.54 -5.12 6.40
CA ARG A 263 1.27 -6.39 6.47
C ARG A 263 0.95 -7.08 7.80
N TRP A 264 0.39 -8.28 7.72
CA TRP A 264 -0.03 -9.10 8.86
C TRP A 264 0.36 -10.58 8.67
#